data_AF-A0AAE3C4T4-F1
#
_entry.id   AF-A0AAE3C4T4-F1
#
_cell.length_a   1.000
_cell.length_b   1.000
_cell.length_c   1.000
_cell.angle_alpha   90.00
_cell.angle_beta   90.00
_cell.angle_gamma   90.00
#
_symmetry.space_group_name_H-M   'P 1'
#
loop_
_entity.id
_entity.type
_entity.pdbx_description
1 polymer ?
#
loop_
_entity_poly.entity_id
_entity_poly.type
_entity_poly.pdbx_seq_one_letter_code
_entity_poly.pdbx_strand_id
1 'polypeptide(L)'
;MEELDSDSSNARSGLLPVLVELKRRLEDVYGNELIDLIPLGVGRSEDSADIDVAVVLKKKEERLNSDTKSIHEKLEKLIKRKKINLYVVSPEKLEFVKWPLYLQKKWRKRQAY
;
A
#
# COMPACT_ATOMS: atom_id res chain seq x y z
N MET A 1 -20.28 14.84 -27.53
CA MET A 1 -21.10 15.08 -26.33
C MET A 1 -20.56 14.13 -25.29
N GLU A 2 -19.68 14.67 -24.44
CA GLU A 2 -19.10 13.99 -23.28
C GLU A 2 -20.21 13.65 -22.30
N GLU A 3 -20.15 12.45 -21.72
CA GLU A 3 -20.39 12.22 -20.28
C GLU A 3 -20.15 10.74 -20.00
N LEU A 4 -19.15 10.47 -19.16
CA LEU A 4 -19.04 9.38 -18.17
C LEU A 4 -17.55 9.18 -17.76
N ASP A 5 -16.85 10.28 -17.46
CA ASP A 5 -15.53 10.26 -16.79
C ASP A 5 -15.62 10.59 -15.28
N SER A 6 -16.83 10.75 -14.76
CA SER A 6 -17.07 11.33 -13.43
C SER A 6 -16.89 10.35 -12.27
N ASP A 7 -16.85 9.04 -12.52
CA ASP A 7 -16.80 8.02 -11.45
C ASP A 7 -15.36 7.62 -11.05
N SER A 8 -14.39 7.84 -11.94
CA SER A 8 -12.98 7.52 -11.67
C SER A 8 -12.29 8.56 -10.77
N SER A 9 -12.87 9.76 -10.70
CA SER A 9 -12.35 10.93 -10.01
C SER A 9 -12.58 10.86 -8.49
N ASN A 10 -13.75 10.36 -8.04
CA ASN A 10 -14.07 10.28 -6.62
C ASN A 10 -13.34 9.15 -5.88
N ALA A 11 -13.13 8.00 -6.53
CA ALA A 11 -12.37 6.89 -5.93
C ALA A 11 -10.89 7.24 -5.70
N ARG A 12 -10.27 8.01 -6.61
CA ARG A 12 -8.88 8.46 -6.48
C ARG A 12 -8.70 9.53 -5.40
N SER A 13 -9.66 10.45 -5.26
CA SER A 13 -9.65 11.51 -4.24
C SER A 13 -9.69 10.97 -2.80
N GLY A 14 -10.30 9.79 -2.58
CA GLY A 14 -10.36 9.16 -1.27
C GLY A 14 -9.14 8.32 -0.89
N LEU A 15 -8.38 7.80 -1.87
CA LEU A 15 -7.25 6.89 -1.64
C LEU A 15 -5.99 7.63 -1.16
N LEU A 16 -5.66 8.76 -1.79
CA LEU A 16 -4.44 9.51 -1.47
C LEU A 16 -4.38 9.95 0.01
N PRO A 17 -5.45 10.54 0.60
CA PRO A 17 -5.43 10.90 2.02
C PRO A 17 -5.25 9.69 2.94
N VAL A 18 -5.83 8.54 2.58
CA VAL A 18 -5.68 7.28 3.34
C VAL A 18 -4.24 6.79 3.30
N LEU A 19 -3.60 6.80 2.13
CA LEU A 19 -2.19 6.40 2.00
C LEU A 19 -1.26 7.35 2.76
N VAL A 20 -1.56 8.66 2.78
CA VAL A 20 -0.80 9.65 3.56
C VAL A 20 -0.95 9.41 5.07
N GLU A 21 -2.18 9.19 5.55
CA GLU A 21 -2.43 8.86 6.97
C GLU A 21 -1.72 7.55 7.36
N LEU A 22 -1.84 6.53 6.51
CA LEU A 22 -1.22 5.22 6.72
C LEU A 22 0.32 5.34 6.78
N LYS A 23 0.90 6.08 5.84
CA LYS A 23 2.34 6.32 5.78
C LYS A 23 2.84 7.02 7.04
N ARG A 24 2.20 8.11 7.48
CA ARG A 24 2.58 8.82 8.71
C ARG A 24 2.59 7.91 9.94
N ARG A 25 1.51 7.14 10.14
CA ARG A 25 1.42 6.22 11.27
C ARG A 25 2.49 5.12 11.24
N LEU A 26 2.86 4.66 10.05
CA LEU A 26 3.92 3.66 9.90
C LEU A 26 5.32 4.29 10.08
N GLU A 27 5.53 5.52 9.63
CA GLU A 27 6.76 6.29 9.89
C GLU A 27 6.97 6.52 11.40
N ASP A 28 5.91 6.83 12.15
CA ASP A 28 5.99 7.01 13.60
C ASP A 28 6.43 5.72 14.35
N VAL A 29 6.13 4.55 13.78
CA VAL A 29 6.43 3.25 14.42
C VAL A 29 7.76 2.68 13.94
N TYR A 30 8.05 2.77 12.66
CA TYR A 30 9.17 2.08 12.01
C TYR A 30 10.30 3.03 11.58
N GLY A 31 10.03 4.34 11.50
CA GLY A 31 11.00 5.35 11.08
C GLY A 31 11.76 4.93 9.83
N ASN A 32 13.09 4.88 9.96
CA ASN A 32 14.00 4.52 8.87
C ASN A 32 13.91 3.05 8.40
N GLU A 33 13.20 2.19 9.13
CA GLU A 33 12.91 0.83 8.67
C GLU A 33 11.81 0.79 7.62
N LEU A 34 10.92 1.79 7.55
CA LEU A 34 9.92 1.90 6.48
C LEU A 34 10.59 2.42 5.21
N ILE A 35 10.66 1.57 4.19
CA ILE A 35 11.26 1.91 2.90
C ILE A 35 10.23 2.54 1.98
N ASP A 36 9.05 1.95 1.91
CA ASP A 36 8.03 2.36 0.96
C ASP A 36 6.63 1.89 1.39
N LEU A 37 5.63 2.55 0.80
CA LEU A 37 4.25 2.15 0.90
C LEU A 37 3.65 2.14 -0.50
N ILE A 38 3.32 0.94 -0.99
CA ILE A 38 3.00 0.73 -2.40
C ILE A 38 1.57 0.21 -2.50
N PRO A 39 0.61 1.01 -3.00
CA PRO A 39 -0.73 0.50 -3.28
C PRO A 39 -0.68 -0.48 -4.46
N LEU A 40 -1.59 -1.46 -4.50
CA LEU A 40 -1.81 -2.36 -5.65
C LEU A 40 -2.84 -1.74 -6.60
N GLY A 41 -3.84 -1.09 -6.01
CA GLY A 41 -5.04 -0.55 -6.64
C GLY A 41 -6.19 -0.54 -5.62
N VAL A 42 -7.36 -0.08 -6.06
CA VAL A 42 -8.62 -0.30 -5.34
C VAL A 42 -9.25 -1.54 -5.98
N GLY A 43 -9.43 -2.62 -5.23
CA GLY A 43 -10.16 -3.79 -5.72
C GLY A 43 -11.56 -3.35 -6.14
N ARG A 44 -11.97 -3.68 -7.37
CA ARG A 44 -13.35 -3.53 -7.84
C ARG A 44 -14.02 -4.90 -7.80
N SER A 45 -14.17 -5.49 -6.62
CA SER A 45 -15.21 -6.51 -6.44
C SER A 45 -16.50 -5.80 -6.06
N GLU A 46 -17.63 -6.30 -6.55
CA GLU A 46 -18.94 -5.61 -6.50
C GLU A 46 -19.43 -5.28 -5.07
N ASP A 47 -18.79 -5.78 -4.01
CA ASP A 47 -19.22 -5.57 -2.62
C ASP A 47 -18.17 -4.99 -1.64
N SER A 48 -16.90 -4.84 -2.05
CA SER A 48 -15.89 -4.19 -1.21
C SER A 48 -14.77 -3.57 -2.03
N ALA A 49 -14.71 -2.23 -2.03
CA ALA A 49 -13.52 -1.51 -2.46
C ALA A 49 -12.41 -1.69 -1.42
N ASP A 50 -11.80 -2.88 -1.40
CA ASP A 50 -10.67 -3.16 -0.54
C ASP A 50 -9.40 -2.54 -1.14
N ILE A 51 -8.66 -1.79 -0.34
CA ILE A 51 -7.41 -1.13 -0.73
C ILE A 51 -6.26 -2.05 -0.35
N ASP A 52 -5.61 -2.66 -1.34
CA ASP A 52 -4.43 -3.49 -1.09
C ASP A 52 -3.16 -2.62 -1.07
N VAL A 53 -2.39 -2.71 0.01
CA VAL A 53 -1.18 -1.92 0.22
C VAL A 53 -0.03 -2.80 0.71
N ALA A 54 1.10 -2.75 0.00
CA ALA A 54 2.36 -3.29 0.50
C ALA A 54 3.05 -2.29 1.42
N VAL A 55 3.41 -2.75 2.62
CA VAL A 55 4.26 -2.05 3.57
C VAL A 55 5.66 -2.67 3.46
N VAL A 56 6.61 -1.90 2.93
CA VAL A 56 7.96 -2.40 2.65
C VAL A 56 8.87 -2.02 3.81
N LEU A 57 9.34 -3.01 4.57
CA LEU A 57 10.22 -2.80 5.71
C LEU A 57 11.64 -3.31 5.44
N LYS A 58 12.67 -2.58 5.88
CA LYS A 58 14.10 -2.94 5.80
C LYS A 58 14.46 -4.07 6.76
N LYS A 59 13.78 -5.22 6.63
CA LYS A 59 13.96 -6.40 7.47
C LYS A 59 13.94 -7.68 6.64
N LYS A 60 14.56 -8.72 7.19
CA LYS A 60 14.47 -10.08 6.66
C LYS A 60 13.08 -10.66 6.90
N GLU A 61 12.63 -11.52 6.00
CA GLU A 61 11.28 -12.10 5.99
C GLU A 61 10.90 -12.79 7.31
N GLU A 62 11.83 -13.52 7.91
CA GLU A 62 11.64 -14.22 9.18
C GLU A 62 11.20 -13.30 10.34
N ARG A 63 11.54 -12.00 10.26
CA ARG A 63 11.21 -10.99 11.27
C ARG A 63 9.92 -10.23 10.95
N LEU A 64 9.34 -10.40 9.77
CA LEU A 64 8.16 -9.64 9.34
C LEU A 64 6.86 -10.17 9.93
N ASN A 65 6.81 -11.43 10.40
CA ASN A 65 5.58 -12.00 10.97
C ASN A 65 5.14 -11.27 12.24
N SER A 66 6.08 -10.93 13.13
CA SER A 66 5.78 -10.12 14.33
C SER A 66 5.39 -8.68 13.97
N ASP A 67 6.01 -8.10 12.95
CA ASP A 67 5.69 -6.76 12.47
C ASP A 67 4.30 -6.70 11.81
N THR A 68 3.93 -7.73 11.05
CA THR A 68 2.59 -7.86 10.44
C THR A 68 1.51 -7.79 11.50
N LYS A 69 1.65 -8.58 12.57
CA LYS A 69 0.70 -8.60 13.68
C LYS A 69 0.63 -7.24 14.39
N SER A 70 1.79 -6.67 14.72
CA SER A 70 1.89 -5.35 15.37
C SER A 70 1.23 -4.24 14.53
N ILE A 71 1.47 -4.24 13.22
CA ILE A 71 0.85 -3.29 12.28
C ILE A 71 -0.68 -3.46 12.28
N HIS A 72 -1.17 -4.69 12.20
CA HIS A 72 -2.62 -4.96 12.17
C HIS A 72 -3.30 -4.53 13.47
N GLU A 73 -2.68 -4.76 14.62
CA GLU A 73 -3.21 -4.32 15.93
C GLU A 73 -3.22 -2.79 16.05
N LYS A 74 -2.12 -2.12 15.70
CA LYS A 74 -2.01 -0.65 15.81
C LYS A 74 -2.92 0.09 14.83
N LEU A 75 -3.15 -0.49 13.65
CA LEU A 75 -3.91 0.14 12.57
C LEU A 75 -5.30 -0.46 12.39
N GLU A 76 -5.73 -1.37 13.27
CA GLU A 76 -6.98 -2.14 13.16
C GLU A 76 -8.18 -1.25 12.85
N LYS A 77 -8.34 -0.15 13.58
CA LYS A 77 -9.45 0.80 13.38
C LYS A 77 -9.42 1.44 11.99
N LEU A 78 -8.23 1.80 11.50
CA LEU A 78 -8.07 2.40 10.17
C LEU A 78 -8.32 1.37 9.08
N ILE A 79 -7.72 0.18 9.22
CA ILE A 79 -7.88 -0.98 8.34
C ILE A 79 -9.36 -1.33 8.17
N LYS A 80 -10.09 -1.50 9.27
CA LYS A 80 -11.52 -1.84 9.23
C LYS A 80 -12.38 -0.73 8.63
N ARG A 81 -12.15 0.53 9.05
CA ARG A 81 -12.94 1.68 8.58
C ARG A 81 -12.75 1.96 7.09
N LYS A 82 -11.53 1.77 6.59
CA LYS A 82 -11.14 2.10 5.21
C LYS A 82 -11.00 0.88 4.31
N LYS A 83 -11.32 -0.31 4.84
CA LYS A 83 -11.23 -1.59 4.14
C LYS A 83 -9.85 -1.79 3.49
N ILE A 84 -8.79 -1.71 4.29
CA ILE A 84 -7.40 -1.78 3.80
C ILE A 84 -6.82 -3.17 4.08
N ASN A 85 -6.29 -3.83 3.06
CA ASN A 85 -5.48 -5.04 3.23
C ASN A 85 -3.99 -4.65 3.25
N LEU A 86 -3.28 -4.99 4.31
CA LEU A 86 -1.86 -4.69 4.46
C LEU A 86 -1.00 -5.93 4.27
N TYR A 87 -0.01 -5.82 3.37
CA TYR A 87 0.97 -6.86 3.10
C TYR A 87 2.35 -6.36 3.53
N VAL A 88 2.85 -6.87 4.65
CA VAL A 88 4.20 -6.51 5.10
C VAL A 88 5.22 -7.37 4.38
N VAL A 89 6.14 -6.73 3.66
CA VAL A 89 7.11 -7.41 2.79
C VAL A 89 8.51 -6.83 2.93
N SER A 90 9.52 -7.66 2.66
CA SER A 90 10.91 -7.21 2.53
C SER A 90 11.15 -6.66 1.11
N PRO A 91 12.17 -5.83 0.90
CA PRO A 91 12.55 -5.35 -0.43
C PRO A 91 12.87 -6.48 -1.39
N GLU A 92 13.50 -7.55 -0.87
CA GLU A 92 13.86 -8.74 -1.64
C GLU A 92 12.60 -9.43 -2.17
N LYS A 93 11.60 -9.66 -1.30
CA LYS A 93 10.36 -10.34 -1.68
C LYS A 93 9.51 -9.53 -2.63
N LEU A 94 9.57 -8.20 -2.53
CA LEU A 94 8.88 -7.30 -3.45
C LEU A 94 9.34 -7.47 -4.91
N GLU A 95 10.57 -7.94 -5.15
CA GLU A 95 11.05 -8.26 -6.50
C GLU A 95 10.42 -9.53 -7.09
N PHE A 96 10.00 -10.46 -6.23
CA PHE A 96 9.42 -11.75 -6.62
C PHE A 96 7.89 -11.74 -6.65
N VAL A 97 7.26 -10.88 -5.86
CA VAL A 97 5.79 -10.72 -5.84
C VAL A 97 5.39 -9.76 -6.95
N LYS A 98 4.49 -10.18 -7.85
CA LYS A 98 3.95 -9.34 -8.93
C LYS A 98 3.11 -8.19 -8.37
N TRP A 99 3.77 -7.12 -7.90
CA TRP A 99 3.16 -5.84 -7.56
C TRP A 99 3.25 -4.90 -8.77
N PRO A 100 2.17 -4.69 -9.54
CA PRO A 100 2.23 -3.95 -10.79
C PRO A 100 2.76 -2.52 -10.62
N LEU A 101 2.36 -1.83 -9.54
CA LEU A 101 2.83 -0.47 -9.27
C LEU A 101 4.30 -0.40 -8.82
N TYR A 102 4.80 -1.43 -8.14
CA TYR A 102 6.24 -1.54 -7.86
C TYR A 102 7.05 -1.74 -9.15
N LEU A 103 6.60 -2.63 -10.03
CA LEU A 103 7.24 -2.88 -11.32
C LEU A 103 7.26 -1.62 -12.18
N GLN A 104 6.13 -0.89 -12.28
CA GLN A 104 6.08 0.40 -12.98
C GLN A 104 7.05 1.43 -12.39
N LYS A 105 7.14 1.54 -11.06
CA LYS A 105 8.09 2.44 -10.38
C LYS A 105 9.55 2.09 -10.70
N LYS A 106 9.88 0.79 -10.70
CA LYS A 106 11.22 0.28 -11.06
C LYS A 106 11.57 0.58 -12.51
N TRP A 107 10.61 0.45 -13.43
CA TRP A 107 10.81 0.71 -14.86
C TRP A 107 11.00 2.20 -15.15
N ARG A 108 10.19 3.08 -14.54
CA ARG A 108 10.38 4.54 -14.65
C ARG A 108 11.75 4.99 -14.13
N LYS A 109 12.21 4.43 -13.00
CA LYS A 109 13.55 4.72 -12.49
C LYS A 109 14.67 4.27 -13.43
N ARG A 110 14.48 3.18 -14.19
CA ARG A 110 15.46 2.69 -15.16
C ARG A 110 15.53 3.49 -16.46
N GLN A 111 14.45 4.18 -16.84
CA GLN A 111 14.39 5.03 -18.04
C GLN A 111 14.81 6.49 -17.77
N ALA A 112 14.96 6.86 -16.49
CA ALA A 112 15.41 8.19 -16.09
C ALA A 112 16.95 8.32 -16.01
N TYR A 113 17.68 7.27 -16.42
CA TYR A 113 19.12 7.20 -16.60
C TYR A 113 19.42 6.78 -18.03
#